data_AF-A0A943N5B2-F1
#
_entry.id   AF-A0A943N5B2-F1
#
_cell.length_a   1.000
_cell.length_b   1.000
_cell.length_c   1.000
_cell.angle_alpha   90.00
_cell.angle_beta   90.00
_cell.angle_gamma   90.00
#
_symmetry.space_group_name_H-M   'P 1'
#
loop_
_entity.id
_entity.type
_entity.pdbx_description
1 polymer ?
#
loop_
_entity_poly.entity_id
_entity_poly.type
_entity_poly.pdbx_seq_one_letter_code
_entity_poly.pdbx_strand_id
1 'polypeptide(L)'
;MKRQISLILVLLFALAALPLGVLAAGNDYRYATEPVNMRTGPGTQYDVIRELQTDEQVEYLKRSGKWAKVKSGDTEGYVFAKYLTREKPIAAGTVLTAKSAVIVRSEASTASTKLWKLNKGDNVTVVAVHDKWLEIKFDTTTAFVYKKYFKQAKAHDVAVQYVRDVQDFFTTNYKNVYMGLYIGTDKLGVRVSSSANISKISAELKATGKVDMAYIDILPSKMPSYANGEYMRSITHNMLTKYLDLPKEQRDIIRVSAANYDPQSDTVIVEIVKLDAAAQQAFEQYIAKADYITFTSTNAFYVPQT
;
A
#
# COMPACT_ATOMS: atom_id res chain seq x y z
N MET A 1 -19.05 -84.00 -10.72
CA MET A 1 -19.39 -83.35 -9.43
C MET A 1 -18.51 -82.10 -9.29
N LYS A 2 -19.01 -80.90 -9.65
CA LYS A 2 -19.35 -79.80 -8.72
C LYS A 2 -18.30 -79.59 -7.61
N ARG A 3 -17.47 -78.52 -7.70
CA ARG A 3 -17.44 -77.30 -6.82
C ARG A 3 -16.17 -77.31 -5.92
N GLN A 4 -15.38 -76.27 -5.64
CA GLN A 4 -15.27 -74.85 -6.04
C GLN A 4 -13.81 -74.34 -5.92
N ILE A 5 -13.53 -73.33 -6.73
CA ILE A 5 -12.69 -72.12 -6.57
C ILE A 5 -12.26 -71.75 -5.14
N SER A 6 -10.98 -71.41 -4.93
CA SER A 6 -10.58 -70.30 -4.05
C SER A 6 -9.27 -69.65 -4.53
N LEU A 7 -9.43 -68.49 -5.18
CA LEU A 7 -8.40 -67.47 -5.40
C LEU A 7 -8.00 -66.87 -4.03
N ILE A 8 -6.72 -66.89 -3.69
CA ILE A 8 -6.17 -66.02 -2.65
C ILE A 8 -5.41 -64.91 -3.36
N LEU A 9 -6.05 -63.74 -3.46
CA LEU A 9 -5.47 -62.48 -3.92
C LEU A 9 -4.80 -61.82 -2.71
N VAL A 10 -3.47 -61.91 -2.61
CA VAL A 10 -2.71 -61.19 -1.59
C VAL A 10 -2.57 -59.74 -2.05
N LEU A 11 -3.47 -58.87 -1.56
CA LEU A 11 -3.42 -57.43 -1.77
C LEU A 11 -2.43 -56.82 -0.77
N LEU A 12 -1.19 -56.56 -1.20
CA LEU A 12 -0.18 -55.85 -0.42
C LEU A 12 -0.55 -54.36 -0.37
N PHE A 13 -1.19 -53.91 0.71
CA PHE A 13 -1.42 -52.49 0.97
C PHE A 13 -0.09 -51.85 1.41
N ALA A 14 0.67 -51.29 0.46
CA ALA A 14 1.76 -50.38 0.79
C ALA A 14 1.15 -49.08 1.33
N LEU A 15 1.17 -48.90 2.65
CA LEU A 15 0.80 -47.66 3.32
C LEU A 15 1.87 -46.61 3.00
N ALA A 16 1.67 -45.86 1.92
CA ALA A 16 2.46 -44.66 1.65
C ALA A 16 2.16 -43.63 2.75
N ALA A 17 3.07 -43.50 3.72
CA ALA A 17 3.06 -42.39 4.65
C ALA A 17 3.32 -41.11 3.86
N LEU A 18 2.25 -40.39 3.51
CA LEU A 18 2.37 -39.03 3.00
C LEU A 18 3.07 -38.20 4.08
N PRO A 19 4.15 -37.46 3.77
CA PRO A 19 4.65 -36.47 4.71
C PRO A 19 3.52 -35.46 4.91
N LEU A 20 2.96 -35.43 6.12
CA LEU A 20 2.15 -34.29 6.55
C LEU A 20 3.06 -33.08 6.45
N GLY A 21 2.88 -32.29 5.39
CA GLY A 21 3.40 -30.94 5.33
C GLY A 21 2.87 -30.22 6.57
N VAL A 22 3.73 -30.01 7.56
CA VAL A 22 3.44 -29.10 8.65
C VAL A 22 3.30 -27.74 7.98
N LEU A 23 2.06 -27.31 7.76
CA LEU A 23 1.78 -25.90 7.52
C LEU A 23 2.36 -25.17 8.72
N ALA A 24 3.48 -24.48 8.52
CA ALA A 24 3.99 -23.56 9.52
C ALA A 24 2.83 -22.62 9.84
N ALA A 25 2.28 -22.75 11.05
CA ALA A 25 1.27 -21.81 11.53
C ALA A 25 1.92 -20.44 11.46
N GLY A 26 1.34 -19.53 10.67
CA GLY A 26 1.83 -18.16 10.60
C GLY A 26 1.95 -17.56 12.00
N ASN A 27 2.93 -16.67 12.19
CA ASN A 27 3.20 -16.04 13.48
C ASN A 27 1.90 -15.42 14.07
N ASP A 28 1.62 -15.69 15.35
CA ASP A 28 0.47 -15.11 16.06
C ASP A 28 0.82 -13.69 16.51
N TYR A 29 0.45 -12.67 15.75
CA TYR A 29 0.68 -11.29 16.17
C TYR A 29 -0.45 -10.74 17.05
N ARG A 30 -0.08 -9.97 18.06
CA ARG A 30 -1.00 -9.28 18.99
C ARG A 30 -0.56 -7.85 19.23
N TYR A 31 -1.48 -7.05 19.74
CA TYR A 31 -1.29 -5.63 20.02
C TYR A 31 -1.49 -5.35 21.50
N ALA A 32 -0.67 -4.46 22.05
CA ALA A 32 -0.86 -3.93 23.40
C ALA A 32 -2.10 -3.02 23.44
N THR A 33 -3.01 -3.25 24.37
CA THR A 33 -4.25 -2.46 24.52
C THR A 33 -4.06 -1.16 25.30
N GLU A 34 -2.99 -1.08 26.09
CA GLU A 34 -2.57 0.05 26.90
C GLU A 34 -1.06 -0.04 27.15
N PRO A 35 -0.39 1.02 27.67
CA PRO A 35 1.00 0.93 28.07
C PRO A 35 1.22 -0.21 29.06
N VAL A 36 2.09 -1.16 28.71
CA VAL A 36 2.28 -2.39 29.50
C VAL A 36 3.74 -2.79 29.58
N ASN A 37 4.18 -3.15 30.79
CA ASN A 37 5.53 -3.61 31.06
C ASN A 37 5.77 -5.02 30.49
N MET A 38 6.79 -5.14 29.64
CA MET A 38 7.43 -6.39 29.24
C MET A 38 8.56 -6.72 30.20
N ARG A 39 8.51 -7.90 30.81
CA ARG A 39 9.39 -8.32 31.90
C ARG A 39 10.27 -9.51 31.54
N THR A 40 11.36 -9.71 32.29
CA THR A 40 12.28 -10.87 32.12
C THR A 40 11.64 -12.21 32.44
N GLY A 41 10.54 -12.24 33.21
CA GLY A 41 9.82 -13.47 33.56
C GLY A 41 8.33 -13.27 33.82
N PRO A 42 7.55 -14.37 33.94
CA PRO A 42 6.10 -14.33 34.09
C PRO A 42 5.66 -13.97 35.51
N GLY A 43 5.80 -12.70 35.89
CA GLY A 43 5.42 -12.20 37.21
C GLY A 43 5.79 -10.73 37.42
N THR A 44 5.16 -10.08 38.39
CA THR A 44 5.44 -8.67 38.72
C THR A 44 6.76 -8.48 39.48
N GLN A 45 7.32 -9.55 40.04
CA GLN A 45 8.61 -9.56 40.73
C GLN A 45 9.81 -9.58 39.77
N TYR A 46 9.60 -9.87 38.49
CA TYR A 46 10.66 -9.88 37.49
C TYR A 46 10.93 -8.47 36.95
N ASP A 47 12.17 -8.19 36.60
CA ASP A 47 12.60 -6.90 36.09
C ASP A 47 11.86 -6.50 34.81
N VAL A 48 11.56 -5.21 34.69
CA VAL A 48 11.00 -4.62 33.48
C VAL A 48 12.14 -4.42 32.49
N ILE A 49 12.01 -4.99 31.29
CA ILE A 49 12.96 -4.79 30.19
C ILE A 49 12.54 -3.58 29.36
N ARG A 50 11.24 -3.42 29.12
CA ARG A 50 10.67 -2.39 28.26
C ARG A 50 9.20 -2.17 28.58
N GLU A 51 8.70 -0.97 28.30
CA GLU A 51 7.27 -0.70 28.22
C GLU A 51 6.82 -0.72 26.74
N LEU A 52 5.80 -1.52 26.45
CA LEU A 52 5.11 -1.52 25.16
C LEU A 52 4.04 -0.44 25.18
N GLN A 53 3.96 0.37 24.13
CA GLN A 53 2.93 1.40 24.02
C GLN A 53 1.61 0.80 23.49
N THR A 54 0.48 1.49 23.71
CA THR A 54 -0.78 1.13 23.06
C THR A 54 -0.57 1.01 21.55
N ASP A 55 -1.23 0.03 20.93
CA ASP A 55 -1.12 -0.28 19.49
C ASP A 55 0.21 -0.92 19.06
N GLU A 56 1.16 -1.11 19.98
CA GLU A 56 2.41 -1.77 19.65
C GLU A 56 2.19 -3.27 19.38
N GLN A 57 2.65 -3.72 18.22
CA GLN A 57 2.54 -5.12 17.79
C GLN A 57 3.68 -5.95 18.38
N VAL A 58 3.35 -7.13 18.88
CA VAL A 58 4.29 -8.16 19.33
C VAL A 58 3.94 -9.50 18.72
N GLU A 59 4.95 -10.33 18.50
CA GLU A 59 4.75 -11.73 18.19
C GLU A 59 4.42 -12.48 19.49
N TYR A 60 3.29 -13.16 19.53
CA TYR A 60 2.84 -13.97 20.65
C TYR A 60 3.39 -15.37 20.53
N LEU A 61 4.35 -15.70 21.40
CA LEU A 61 5.05 -16.99 21.34
C LEU A 61 4.29 -18.07 22.12
N LYS A 62 3.92 -17.79 23.38
CA LYS A 62 3.33 -18.80 24.26
C LYS A 62 2.58 -18.21 25.45
N ARG A 63 1.50 -18.86 25.89
CA ARG A 63 0.84 -18.56 27.19
C ARG A 63 1.61 -19.20 28.35
N SER A 64 1.84 -18.43 29.42
CA SER A 64 2.38 -18.88 30.71
C SER A 64 1.49 -18.41 31.85
N GLY A 65 0.42 -19.15 32.13
CA GLY A 65 -0.59 -18.77 33.13
C GLY A 65 -1.34 -17.49 32.71
N LYS A 66 -1.24 -16.43 33.53
CA LYS A 66 -1.80 -15.10 33.20
C LYS A 66 -0.87 -14.24 32.34
N TRP A 67 0.36 -14.69 32.13
CA TRP A 67 1.37 -14.02 31.31
C TRP A 67 1.45 -14.66 29.92
N ALA A 68 2.01 -13.91 28.98
CA ALA A 68 2.35 -14.35 27.65
C ALA A 68 3.83 -14.08 27.41
N LYS A 69 4.56 -15.07 26.92
CA LYS A 69 5.86 -14.85 26.32
C LYS A 69 5.64 -14.25 24.94
N VAL A 70 6.30 -13.12 24.68
CA VAL A 70 6.17 -12.36 23.45
C VAL A 70 7.55 -11.97 22.92
N LYS A 71 7.62 -11.62 21.64
CA LYS A 71 8.79 -11.03 21.01
C LYS A 71 8.42 -9.68 20.40
N SER A 72 9.20 -8.64 20.70
CA SER A 72 9.07 -7.29 20.17
C SER A 72 10.42 -6.90 19.55
N GLY A 73 10.44 -6.70 18.23
CA GLY A 73 11.70 -6.66 17.48
C GLY A 73 12.50 -7.95 17.71
N ASP A 74 13.75 -7.82 18.16
CA ASP A 74 14.60 -8.96 18.51
C ASP A 74 14.56 -9.35 20.00
N THR A 75 13.76 -8.65 20.82
CA THR A 75 13.73 -8.86 22.27
C THR A 75 12.56 -9.74 22.67
N GLU A 76 12.84 -10.82 23.41
CA GLU A 76 11.81 -11.65 24.05
C GLU A 76 11.55 -11.23 25.50
N GLY A 77 10.31 -11.34 25.94
CA GLY A 77 9.92 -11.07 27.32
C GLY A 77 8.53 -11.56 27.65
N TYR A 78 8.03 -11.16 28.81
CA TYR A 78 6.73 -11.57 29.33
C TYR A 78 5.83 -10.36 29.56
N VAL A 79 4.61 -10.43 29.02
CA VAL A 79 3.57 -9.40 29.17
C VAL A 79 2.35 -10.03 29.79
N PHE A 80 1.64 -9.28 30.64
CA PHE A 80 0.41 -9.78 31.23
C PHE A 80 -0.68 -9.89 30.15
N ALA A 81 -1.15 -11.11 29.88
CA ALA A 81 -1.79 -11.45 28.62
C ALA A 81 -3.19 -10.84 28.43
N LYS A 82 -3.81 -10.27 29.48
CA LYS A 82 -5.08 -9.53 29.36
C LYS A 82 -4.91 -8.23 28.56
N TYR A 83 -3.68 -7.73 28.46
CA TYR A 83 -3.34 -6.50 27.73
C TYR A 83 -2.92 -6.75 26.29
N LEU A 84 -3.09 -7.98 25.79
CA LEU A 84 -2.79 -8.37 24.42
C LEU A 84 -4.06 -8.78 23.70
N THR A 85 -4.30 -8.16 22.55
CA THR A 85 -5.45 -8.44 21.69
C THR A 85 -4.99 -8.81 20.28
N ARG A 86 -5.82 -9.58 19.56
CA ARG A 86 -5.59 -9.85 18.12
C ARG A 86 -6.00 -8.66 17.25
N GLU A 87 -7.00 -7.91 17.69
CA GLU A 87 -7.51 -6.76 16.95
C GLU A 87 -6.71 -5.52 17.33
N LYS A 88 -6.10 -4.89 16.33
CA LYS A 88 -5.37 -3.65 16.48
C LYS A 88 -6.27 -2.60 17.17
N PRO A 89 -5.88 -2.05 18.35
CA PRO A 89 -6.65 -1.04 19.05
C PRO A 89 -6.89 0.19 18.17
N ILE A 90 -7.98 0.89 18.45
CA ILE A 90 -8.25 2.18 17.84
C ILE A 90 -7.68 3.24 18.78
N ALA A 91 -6.76 4.05 18.28
CA ALA A 91 -6.14 5.17 19.01
C ALA A 91 -6.35 6.49 18.27
N ALA A 92 -6.01 7.61 18.92
CA ALA A 92 -5.96 8.91 18.27
C ALA A 92 -5.06 8.86 17.01
N GLY A 93 -5.46 9.55 15.95
CA GLY A 93 -4.81 9.52 14.64
C GLY A 93 -5.16 8.30 13.76
N THR A 94 -5.85 7.28 14.30
CA THR A 94 -6.27 6.13 13.48
C THR A 94 -7.32 6.57 12.46
N VAL A 95 -7.10 6.23 11.19
CA VAL A 95 -8.10 6.41 10.13
C VAL A 95 -9.00 5.17 10.07
N LEU A 96 -10.30 5.38 10.10
CA LEU A 96 -11.31 4.33 10.09
C LEU A 96 -12.28 4.50 8.93
N THR A 97 -12.74 3.38 8.38
CA THR A 97 -13.74 3.36 7.31
C THR A 97 -15.10 2.93 7.84
N ALA A 98 -16.15 3.67 7.47
CA ALA A 98 -17.53 3.35 7.80
C ALA A 98 -18.00 2.08 7.06
N LYS A 99 -18.46 1.07 7.80
CA LYS A 99 -18.99 -0.20 7.27
C LYS A 99 -20.40 -0.08 6.70
N SER A 100 -21.13 0.94 7.15
CA SER A 100 -22.50 1.27 6.78
C SER A 100 -22.67 2.78 6.83
N ALA A 101 -23.85 3.29 6.48
CA ALA A 101 -24.15 4.68 6.80
C ALA A 101 -24.13 4.89 8.33
N VAL A 102 -23.57 6.02 8.77
CA VAL A 102 -23.41 6.36 10.20
C VAL A 102 -23.89 7.78 10.43
N ILE A 103 -24.73 7.98 11.45
CA ILE A 103 -25.11 9.32 11.88
C ILE A 103 -24.01 9.89 12.77
N VAL A 104 -23.55 11.08 12.41
CA VAL A 104 -22.59 11.85 13.21
C VAL A 104 -23.36 12.75 14.17
N ARG A 105 -22.85 12.86 15.40
CA ARG A 105 -23.56 13.46 16.52
C ARG A 105 -22.73 14.52 17.23
N SER A 106 -23.41 15.43 17.92
CA SER A 106 -22.76 16.49 18.68
C SER A 106 -22.05 16.02 19.96
N GLU A 107 -22.44 14.86 20.50
CA GLU A 107 -21.91 14.32 21.76
C GLU A 107 -21.87 12.78 21.69
N ALA A 108 -21.15 12.17 22.64
CA ALA A 108 -21.04 10.73 22.83
C ALA A 108 -22.33 10.09 23.39
N SER A 109 -23.48 10.36 22.76
CA SER A 109 -24.80 9.89 23.21
C SER A 109 -25.75 9.63 22.05
N THR A 110 -26.58 8.59 22.16
CA THR A 110 -27.63 8.33 21.16
C THR A 110 -28.78 9.34 21.21
N ALA A 111 -28.88 10.12 22.30
CA ALA A 111 -29.91 11.13 22.49
C ALA A 111 -29.50 12.53 21.97
N SER A 112 -28.21 12.73 21.64
CA SER A 112 -27.72 14.05 21.23
C SER A 112 -28.11 14.41 19.80
N THR A 113 -27.93 15.68 19.45
CA THR A 113 -28.23 16.25 18.13
C THR A 113 -27.52 15.48 17.01
N LYS A 114 -28.26 15.18 15.95
CA LYS A 114 -27.74 14.58 14.71
C LYS A 114 -27.22 15.71 13.83
N LEU A 115 -25.94 15.66 13.48
CA LEU A 115 -25.30 16.71 12.70
C LEU A 115 -25.37 16.39 11.20
N TRP A 116 -24.86 15.25 10.78
CA TRP A 116 -24.96 14.76 9.39
C TRP A 116 -24.85 13.23 9.32
N LYS A 117 -24.74 12.71 8.10
CA LYS A 117 -24.65 11.29 7.80
C LYS A 117 -23.39 10.99 6.98
N LEU A 118 -22.57 10.07 7.47
CA LEU A 118 -21.54 9.40 6.70
C LEU A 118 -22.17 8.26 5.90
N ASN A 119 -21.66 8.05 4.70
CA ASN A 119 -21.98 6.91 3.85
C ASN A 119 -21.04 5.74 4.12
N LYS A 120 -21.43 4.55 3.66
CA LYS A 120 -20.54 3.40 3.65
C LYS A 120 -19.32 3.71 2.79
N GLY A 121 -18.12 3.48 3.33
CA GLY A 121 -16.86 3.76 2.66
C GLY A 121 -16.23 5.10 3.05
N ASP A 122 -16.97 5.99 3.72
CA ASP A 122 -16.40 7.25 4.20
C ASP A 122 -15.35 6.97 5.28
N ASN A 123 -14.26 7.74 5.24
CA ASN A 123 -13.19 7.67 6.23
C ASN A 123 -13.33 8.78 7.27
N VAL A 124 -12.89 8.49 8.50
CA VAL A 124 -12.79 9.44 9.59
C VAL A 124 -11.46 9.26 10.31
N THR A 125 -10.86 10.36 10.75
CA THR A 125 -9.69 10.33 11.63
C THR A 125 -10.15 10.46 13.08
N VAL A 126 -9.75 9.51 13.91
CA VAL A 126 -10.07 9.50 15.34
C VAL A 126 -9.25 10.56 16.06
N VAL A 127 -9.93 11.43 16.81
CA VAL A 127 -9.33 12.40 17.72
C VAL A 127 -9.15 11.78 19.11
N ALA A 128 -10.21 11.13 19.61
CA ALA A 128 -10.21 10.45 20.90
C ALA A 128 -11.22 9.30 20.94
N VAL A 129 -11.05 8.39 21.90
CA VAL A 129 -11.94 7.25 22.11
C VAL A 129 -12.64 7.40 23.46
N HIS A 130 -13.97 7.41 23.44
CA HIS A 130 -14.85 7.56 24.60
C HIS A 130 -15.73 6.31 24.75
N ASP A 131 -15.18 5.25 25.35
CA ASP A 131 -15.80 3.92 25.43
C ASP A 131 -16.27 3.39 24.05
N LYS A 132 -17.57 3.49 23.76
CA LYS A 132 -18.19 3.04 22.51
C LYS A 132 -18.29 4.13 21.46
N TRP A 133 -17.90 5.36 21.79
CA TRP A 133 -17.91 6.51 20.91
C TRP A 133 -16.51 6.87 20.49
N LEU A 134 -16.40 7.36 19.25
CA LEU A 134 -15.20 7.91 18.68
C LEU A 134 -15.46 9.39 18.47
N GLU A 135 -14.58 10.21 19.02
CA GLU A 135 -14.49 11.61 18.66
C GLU A 135 -13.70 11.69 17.35
N ILE A 136 -14.22 12.43 16.38
CA ILE A 136 -13.64 12.57 15.04
C ILE A 136 -13.51 14.06 14.70
N LYS A 137 -12.53 14.38 13.85
CA LYS A 137 -12.38 15.74 13.34
C LYS A 137 -13.47 16.04 12.31
N PHE A 138 -14.08 17.22 12.43
CA PHE A 138 -15.03 17.76 11.47
C PHE A 138 -14.70 19.22 11.20
N ASP A 139 -13.99 19.47 10.08
CA ASP A 139 -13.51 20.80 9.73
C ASP A 139 -12.72 21.46 10.90
N THR A 140 -13.27 22.52 11.50
CA THR A 140 -12.71 23.25 12.64
C THR A 140 -13.23 22.77 14.01
N THR A 141 -14.12 21.78 14.04
CA THR A 141 -14.80 21.28 15.25
C THR A 141 -14.64 19.77 15.43
N THR A 142 -15.16 19.23 16.53
CA THR A 142 -15.19 17.80 16.82
C THR A 142 -16.62 17.28 16.78
N ALA A 143 -16.77 15.99 16.44
CA ALA A 143 -18.05 15.32 16.44
C ALA A 143 -17.90 13.85 16.84
N PHE A 144 -19.03 13.15 17.07
CA PHE A 144 -19.03 11.82 17.65
C PHE A 144 -19.73 10.79 16.76
N VAL A 145 -19.11 9.62 16.64
CA VAL A 145 -19.64 8.47 15.91
C VAL A 145 -19.49 7.19 16.74
N TYR A 146 -20.38 6.22 16.53
CA TYR A 146 -20.37 5.00 17.32
C TYR A 146 -19.39 3.96 16.75
N LYS A 147 -18.42 3.52 17.56
CA LYS A 147 -17.26 2.69 17.20
C LYS A 147 -17.61 1.44 16.40
N LYS A 148 -18.72 0.75 16.75
CA LYS A 148 -19.11 -0.53 16.12
C LYS A 148 -19.36 -0.43 14.62
N TYR A 149 -19.63 0.75 14.08
CA TYR A 149 -19.90 0.95 12.66
C TYR A 149 -18.65 1.13 11.81
N PHE A 150 -17.47 1.11 12.42
CA PHE A 150 -16.20 1.32 11.74
C PHE A 150 -15.34 0.07 11.73
N LYS A 151 -14.35 0.08 10.83
CA LYS A 151 -13.18 -0.81 10.79
C LYS A 151 -11.96 0.05 10.53
N GLN A 152 -10.77 -0.46 10.82
CA GLN A 152 -9.54 0.22 10.40
C GLN A 152 -9.50 0.35 8.88
N ALA A 153 -9.14 1.55 8.42
CA ALA A 153 -8.95 1.80 7.00
C ALA A 153 -7.70 1.06 6.52
N LYS A 154 -7.75 0.55 5.29
CA LYS A 154 -6.53 0.05 4.63
C LYS A 154 -5.72 1.26 4.21
N ALA A 155 -4.40 1.23 4.42
CA ALA A 155 -3.52 2.34 4.04
C ALA A 155 -3.67 2.72 2.55
N HIS A 156 -3.78 1.72 1.67
CA HIS A 156 -4.16 1.89 0.27
C HIS A 156 -5.42 2.76 0.07
N ASP A 157 -6.51 2.45 0.77
CA ASP A 157 -7.78 3.17 0.62
C ASP A 157 -7.69 4.61 1.13
N VAL A 158 -6.85 4.87 2.14
CA VAL A 158 -6.55 6.22 2.63
C VAL A 158 -5.73 6.99 1.60
N ALA A 159 -4.67 6.39 1.06
CA ALA A 159 -3.82 6.98 0.03
C ALA A 159 -4.62 7.42 -1.21
N VAL A 160 -5.56 6.60 -1.67
CA VAL A 160 -6.44 6.91 -2.81
C VAL A 160 -7.25 8.20 -2.60
N GLN A 161 -7.63 8.53 -1.37
CA GLN A 161 -8.42 9.74 -1.10
C GLN A 161 -7.63 11.03 -1.31
N TYR A 162 -6.32 11.00 -1.08
CA TYR A 162 -5.46 12.17 -1.23
C TYR A 162 -5.11 12.51 -2.68
N VAL A 163 -5.44 11.65 -3.65
CA VAL A 163 -5.09 11.84 -5.07
C VAL A 163 -5.54 13.21 -5.58
N ARG A 164 -6.79 13.60 -5.30
CA ARG A 164 -7.35 14.87 -5.78
C ARG A 164 -6.69 16.07 -5.11
N ASP A 165 -6.55 16.04 -3.79
CA ASP A 165 -5.94 17.15 -3.03
C ASP A 165 -4.46 17.36 -3.43
N VAL A 166 -3.72 16.27 -3.63
CA VAL A 166 -2.34 16.33 -4.13
C VAL A 166 -2.30 16.87 -5.56
N GLN A 167 -3.17 16.38 -6.45
CA GLN A 167 -3.24 16.86 -7.82
C GLN A 167 -3.56 18.36 -7.89
N ASP A 168 -4.53 18.84 -7.12
CA ASP A 168 -4.93 20.25 -7.04
C ASP A 168 -3.80 21.11 -6.48
N PHE A 169 -3.09 20.62 -5.47
CA PHE A 169 -1.94 21.30 -4.88
C PHE A 169 -0.81 21.52 -5.90
N PHE A 170 -0.44 20.48 -6.65
CA PHE A 170 0.64 20.57 -7.65
C PHE A 170 0.25 21.41 -8.85
N THR A 171 -0.98 21.26 -9.35
CA THR A 171 -1.48 22.05 -10.50
C THR A 171 -1.61 23.54 -10.18
N THR A 172 -1.88 23.88 -8.91
CA THR A 172 -1.96 25.27 -8.46
C THR A 172 -0.57 25.87 -8.23
N ASN A 173 0.29 25.19 -7.46
CA ASN A 173 1.51 25.78 -6.91
C ASN A 173 2.79 25.41 -7.67
N TYR A 174 2.78 24.33 -8.45
CA TYR A 174 3.99 23.69 -9.02
C TYR A 174 3.84 23.35 -10.52
N LYS A 175 3.23 24.22 -11.31
CA LYS A 175 2.90 24.00 -12.75
C LYS A 175 4.08 23.57 -13.64
N ASN A 176 5.29 24.02 -13.31
CA ASN A 176 6.51 23.74 -14.07
C ASN A 176 7.23 22.48 -13.60
N VAL A 177 6.85 21.93 -12.45
CA VAL A 177 7.41 20.68 -11.93
C VAL A 177 6.62 19.54 -12.55
N TYR A 178 7.33 18.55 -13.10
CA TYR A 178 6.68 17.30 -13.48
C TYR A 178 6.07 16.66 -12.24
N MET A 179 4.87 16.11 -12.37
CA MET A 179 4.20 15.36 -11.32
C MET A 179 3.52 14.12 -11.93
N GLY A 180 3.84 12.95 -11.40
CA GLY A 180 3.18 11.69 -11.71
C GLY A 180 2.66 11.02 -10.44
N LEU A 181 1.39 10.64 -10.46
CA LEU A 181 0.77 9.94 -9.33
C LEU A 181 0.70 8.44 -9.61
N TYR A 182 0.95 7.66 -8.56
CA TYR A 182 0.69 6.23 -8.56
C TYR A 182 0.24 5.77 -7.18
N ILE A 183 -0.53 4.69 -7.12
CA ILE A 183 -0.97 4.10 -5.85
C ILE A 183 -0.08 2.90 -5.55
N GLY A 184 0.73 3.03 -4.50
CA GLY A 184 1.49 1.94 -3.94
C GLY A 184 0.65 1.04 -3.04
N THR A 185 1.29 0.11 -2.35
CA THR A 185 0.60 -0.84 -1.44
C THR A 185 -0.03 -0.13 -0.25
N ASP A 186 0.62 0.91 0.28
CA ASP A 186 0.23 1.63 1.49
C ASP A 186 0.26 3.17 1.36
N LYS A 187 0.86 3.69 0.28
CA LYS A 187 1.06 5.13 0.08
C LYS A 187 0.66 5.59 -1.32
N LEU A 188 0.28 6.86 -1.40
CA LEU A 188 0.20 7.62 -2.64
C LEU A 188 1.60 8.07 -3.01
N GLY A 189 2.13 7.49 -4.08
CA GLY A 189 3.39 7.90 -4.66
C GLY A 189 3.22 9.14 -5.53
N VAL A 190 4.09 10.11 -5.32
CA VAL A 190 4.16 11.36 -6.08
C VAL A 190 5.57 11.48 -6.65
N ARG A 191 5.72 11.16 -7.92
CA ARG A 191 6.97 11.33 -8.65
C ARG A 191 7.10 12.77 -9.10
N VAL A 192 8.20 13.43 -8.77
CA VAL A 192 8.46 14.83 -9.17
C VAL A 192 9.74 14.96 -10.00
N SER A 193 9.89 16.05 -10.77
CA SER A 193 11.16 16.36 -11.46
C SER A 193 12.36 16.19 -10.52
N SER A 194 13.47 15.63 -11.00
CA SER A 194 14.69 15.41 -10.18
C SER A 194 15.29 16.69 -9.59
N SER A 195 15.03 17.84 -10.21
CA SER A 195 15.43 19.17 -9.72
C SER A 195 14.46 19.79 -8.70
N ALA A 196 13.35 19.12 -8.38
CA ALA A 196 12.34 19.67 -7.48
C ALA A 196 12.82 19.68 -6.02
N ASN A 197 12.49 20.74 -5.29
CA ASN A 197 12.75 20.83 -3.85
C ASN A 197 11.68 20.05 -3.07
N ILE A 198 11.90 18.76 -2.88
CA ILE A 198 10.96 17.84 -2.21
C ILE A 198 10.70 18.26 -0.77
N SER A 199 11.70 18.76 -0.04
CA SER A 199 11.54 19.21 1.35
C SER A 199 10.55 20.38 1.44
N LYS A 200 10.66 21.35 0.54
CA LYS A 200 9.74 22.49 0.46
C LYS A 200 8.32 22.04 0.07
N ILE A 201 8.21 21.23 -0.99
CA ILE A 201 6.92 20.67 -1.47
C ILE A 201 6.22 19.92 -0.35
N SER A 202 6.94 19.06 0.36
CA SER A 202 6.40 18.24 1.46
C SER A 202 5.91 19.12 2.63
N ALA A 203 6.66 20.16 2.97
CA ALA A 203 6.28 21.09 4.03
C ALA A 203 5.02 21.89 3.68
N GLU A 204 4.94 22.41 2.45
CA GLU A 204 3.78 23.17 1.97
C GLU A 204 2.54 22.29 1.80
N LEU A 205 2.69 21.08 1.27
CA LEU A 205 1.59 20.12 1.15
C LEU A 205 1.05 19.75 2.53
N LYS A 206 1.92 19.48 3.51
CA LYS A 206 1.53 19.26 4.91
C LYS A 206 0.80 20.47 5.51
N ALA A 207 1.26 21.68 5.21
CA ALA A 207 0.66 22.91 5.72
C ALA A 207 -0.78 23.15 5.22
N THR A 208 -1.19 22.51 4.13
CA THR A 208 -2.60 22.56 3.68
C THR A 208 -3.57 21.93 4.68
N GLY A 209 -3.10 21.01 5.53
CA GLY A 209 -3.94 20.25 6.46
C GLY A 209 -4.94 19.30 5.79
N LYS A 210 -4.88 19.16 4.46
CA LYS A 210 -5.79 18.30 3.66
C LYS A 210 -5.30 16.87 3.52
N VAL A 211 -4.00 16.65 3.75
CA VAL A 211 -3.38 15.33 3.62
C VAL A 211 -2.61 14.95 4.88
N ASP A 212 -2.49 13.64 5.09
CA ASP A 212 -1.57 13.08 6.08
C ASP A 212 -0.34 12.53 5.35
N MET A 213 0.82 13.13 5.63
CA MET A 213 2.10 12.76 5.02
C MET A 213 2.55 11.34 5.37
N ALA A 214 1.95 10.67 6.36
CA ALA A 214 2.20 9.25 6.63
C ALA A 214 1.80 8.35 5.44
N TYR A 215 0.84 8.79 4.62
CA TYR A 215 0.32 8.03 3.47
C TYR A 215 0.79 8.59 2.12
N ILE A 216 1.75 9.52 2.11
CA ILE A 216 2.26 10.14 0.89
C ILE A 216 3.76 9.93 0.82
N ASP A 217 4.23 9.52 -0.35
CA ASP A 217 5.65 9.42 -0.64
C ASP A 217 6.00 10.30 -1.83
N ILE A 218 6.83 11.33 -1.62
CA ILE A 218 7.26 12.24 -2.68
C ILE A 218 8.69 11.89 -3.05
N LEU A 219 8.88 11.41 -4.27
CA LEU A 219 10.14 10.86 -4.73
C LEU A 219 10.65 11.62 -5.96
N PRO A 220 11.97 11.85 -6.07
CA PRO A 220 12.54 12.38 -7.29
C PRO A 220 12.39 11.36 -8.42
N SER A 221 12.20 11.85 -9.63
CA SER A 221 12.22 11.07 -10.86
C SER A 221 13.65 10.73 -11.28
N LYS A 222 13.84 9.56 -11.89
CA LYS A 222 15.03 9.12 -12.61
C LYS A 222 15.20 9.87 -13.94
N MET A 223 14.19 10.61 -14.37
CA MET A 223 14.24 11.40 -15.58
C MET A 223 15.30 12.51 -15.46
N PRO A 224 15.92 12.93 -16.58
CA PRO A 224 16.96 13.96 -16.60
C PRO A 224 16.52 15.25 -15.90
N SER A 225 17.45 16.03 -15.36
CA SER A 225 17.14 17.25 -14.58
C SER A 225 16.40 18.34 -15.37
N TYR A 226 16.53 18.32 -16.70
CA TYR A 226 15.77 19.19 -17.62
C TYR A 226 14.34 18.70 -17.89
N ALA A 227 13.98 17.48 -17.48
CA ALA A 227 12.65 16.90 -17.68
C ALA A 227 11.61 17.57 -16.77
N ASN A 228 11.03 18.65 -17.28
CA ASN A 228 9.91 19.35 -16.66
C ASN A 228 8.56 18.74 -17.08
N GLY A 229 7.45 19.29 -16.58
CA GLY A 229 6.12 18.78 -16.89
C GLY A 229 5.77 18.78 -18.40
N GLU A 230 6.32 19.73 -19.18
CA GLU A 230 6.12 19.80 -20.63
C GLU A 230 6.92 18.74 -21.38
N TYR A 231 8.19 18.53 -21.00
CA TYR A 231 9.00 17.45 -21.53
C TYR A 231 8.34 16.09 -21.29
N MET A 232 7.86 15.84 -20.08
CA MET A 232 7.21 14.57 -19.72
C MET A 232 5.88 14.36 -20.45
N ARG A 233 5.12 15.42 -20.74
CA ARG A 233 3.91 15.34 -21.58
C ARG A 233 4.21 15.06 -23.04
N SER A 234 5.35 15.53 -23.53
CA SER A 234 5.75 15.38 -24.92
C SER A 234 6.67 14.17 -25.18
N ILE A 235 7.20 13.50 -24.15
CA ILE A 235 8.24 12.48 -24.35
C ILE A 235 7.76 11.33 -25.25
N THR A 236 6.58 10.80 -24.99
CA THR A 236 5.98 9.70 -25.77
C THR A 236 5.63 10.15 -27.19
N HIS A 237 5.06 11.35 -27.33
CA HIS A 237 4.80 11.96 -28.64
C HIS A 237 6.10 12.15 -29.44
N ASN A 238 7.12 12.75 -28.84
CA ASN A 238 8.42 12.98 -29.48
C ASN A 238 9.10 11.66 -29.90
N MET A 239 8.98 10.61 -29.10
CA MET A 239 9.49 9.27 -29.48
C MET A 239 8.74 8.68 -30.67
N LEU A 240 7.41 8.78 -30.67
CA LEU A 240 6.57 8.26 -31.76
C LEU A 240 6.75 9.07 -33.05
N THR A 241 6.80 10.40 -32.98
CA THR A 241 7.02 11.28 -34.14
C THR A 241 8.35 10.98 -34.79
N LYS A 242 9.45 10.96 -34.03
CA LYS A 242 10.76 10.60 -34.57
C LYS A 242 10.80 9.17 -35.13
N TYR A 243 9.98 8.23 -34.62
CA TYR A 243 9.89 6.86 -35.15
C TYR A 243 9.19 6.86 -36.50
N LEU A 244 8.15 7.68 -36.66
CA LEU A 244 7.46 7.87 -37.93
C LEU A 244 8.34 8.53 -38.98
N ASP A 245 9.36 9.31 -38.60
CA ASP A 245 10.32 9.89 -39.54
C ASP A 245 11.34 8.88 -40.08
N LEU A 246 11.46 7.68 -39.48
CA LEU A 246 12.42 6.66 -39.93
C LEU A 246 12.08 6.10 -41.32
N PRO A 247 13.08 5.68 -42.12
CA PRO A 247 12.84 4.92 -43.35
C PRO A 247 11.93 3.72 -43.12
N LYS A 248 11.13 3.38 -44.12
CA LYS A 248 10.15 2.28 -44.01
C LYS A 248 10.83 0.96 -43.61
N GLU A 249 12.04 0.67 -44.13
CA GLU A 249 12.74 -0.56 -43.78
C GLU A 249 13.08 -0.63 -42.28
N GLN A 250 13.43 0.50 -41.66
CA GLN A 250 13.74 0.55 -40.23
C GLN A 250 12.47 0.44 -39.37
N ARG A 251 11.36 1.06 -39.80
CA ARG A 251 10.06 0.91 -39.13
C ARG A 251 9.53 -0.52 -39.21
N ASP A 252 9.77 -1.22 -40.32
CA ASP A 252 9.36 -2.62 -40.51
C ASP A 252 10.14 -3.59 -39.59
N ILE A 253 11.34 -3.20 -39.12
CA ILE A 253 12.15 -3.94 -38.13
C ILE A 253 11.67 -3.65 -36.70
N ILE A 254 11.51 -2.38 -36.34
CA ILE A 254 11.26 -1.96 -34.96
C ILE A 254 9.80 -2.13 -34.55
N ARG A 255 8.84 -1.87 -35.45
CA ARG A 255 7.38 -1.99 -35.22
C ARG A 255 6.90 -1.53 -33.83
N VAL A 256 7.10 -0.25 -33.51
CA VAL A 256 6.58 0.35 -32.26
C VAL A 256 5.05 0.34 -32.28
N SER A 257 4.44 -0.20 -31.23
CA SER A 257 3.00 -0.22 -31.00
C SER A 257 2.56 0.95 -30.12
N ALA A 258 3.28 1.21 -29.03
CA ALA A 258 2.95 2.27 -28.08
C ALA A 258 4.20 2.73 -27.31
N ALA A 259 4.13 3.94 -26.77
CA ALA A 259 5.08 4.44 -25.78
C ALA A 259 4.30 5.12 -24.66
N ASN A 260 4.49 4.67 -23.43
CA ASN A 260 3.80 5.18 -22.24
C ASN A 260 4.82 5.46 -21.14
N TYR A 261 4.55 6.45 -20.29
CA TYR A 261 5.35 6.67 -19.10
C TYR A 261 4.59 6.16 -17.87
N ASP A 262 5.26 5.33 -17.07
CA ASP A 262 4.73 4.81 -15.81
C ASP A 262 5.43 5.49 -14.61
N PRO A 263 4.71 6.30 -13.81
CA PRO A 263 5.28 6.96 -12.63
C PRO A 263 5.67 6.00 -11.49
N GLN A 264 5.08 4.80 -11.45
CA GLN A 264 5.39 3.82 -10.40
C GLN A 264 6.78 3.21 -10.62
N SER A 265 7.04 2.66 -11.80
CA SER A 265 8.38 2.19 -12.17
C SER A 265 9.36 3.33 -12.45
N ASP A 266 8.83 4.53 -12.74
CA ASP A 266 9.58 5.73 -13.14
C ASP A 266 10.36 5.46 -14.44
N THR A 267 9.64 4.86 -15.41
CA THR A 267 10.19 4.47 -16.71
C THR A 267 9.23 4.79 -17.84
N VAL A 268 9.81 5.06 -19.00
CA VAL A 268 9.11 4.98 -20.29
C VAL A 268 9.11 3.52 -20.73
N ILE A 269 7.92 3.00 -20.95
CA ILE A 269 7.68 1.67 -21.50
C ILE A 269 7.37 1.82 -22.98
N VAL A 270 8.22 1.26 -23.84
CA VAL A 270 8.03 1.21 -25.29
C VAL A 270 7.62 -0.21 -25.67
N GLU A 271 6.41 -0.35 -26.18
CA GLU A 271 5.86 -1.61 -26.65
C GLU A 271 6.24 -1.84 -28.11
N ILE A 272 6.92 -2.96 -28.38
CA ILE A 272 7.39 -3.34 -29.70
C ILE A 272 6.71 -4.66 -30.12
N VAL A 273 6.19 -4.69 -31.35
CA VAL A 273 5.56 -5.90 -31.88
C VAL A 273 6.60 -6.97 -32.18
N LYS A 274 6.46 -8.13 -31.54
CA LYS A 274 7.40 -9.26 -31.67
C LYS A 274 8.85 -8.83 -31.45
N LEU A 275 9.12 -8.23 -30.29
CA LEU A 275 10.46 -7.76 -29.92
C LEU A 275 11.48 -8.91 -30.03
N ASP A 276 12.49 -8.71 -30.85
CA ASP A 276 13.68 -9.56 -30.97
C ASP A 276 14.96 -8.74 -30.74
N ALA A 277 16.11 -9.42 -30.70
CA ALA A 277 17.39 -8.76 -30.45
C ALA A 277 17.76 -7.71 -31.52
N ALA A 278 17.35 -7.92 -32.78
CA ALA A 278 17.65 -6.99 -33.87
C ALA A 278 16.79 -5.73 -33.75
N ALA A 279 15.50 -5.88 -33.45
CA ALA A 279 14.57 -4.77 -33.20
C ALA A 279 14.99 -3.96 -31.98
N GLN A 280 15.38 -4.62 -30.88
CA GLN A 280 15.88 -3.94 -29.69
C GLN A 280 17.16 -3.15 -29.99
N GLN A 281 18.15 -3.77 -30.63
CA GLN A 281 19.41 -3.12 -30.95
C GLN A 281 19.21 -1.94 -31.92
N ALA A 282 18.34 -2.08 -32.93
CA ALA A 282 18.01 -1.00 -33.85
C ALA A 282 17.34 0.18 -33.13
N PHE A 283 16.43 -0.09 -32.19
CA PHE A 283 15.78 0.97 -31.44
C PHE A 283 16.72 1.66 -30.45
N GLU A 284 17.57 0.91 -29.73
CA GLU A 284 18.56 1.47 -28.81
C GLU A 284 19.56 2.41 -29.51
N GLN A 285 19.94 2.11 -30.75
CA GLN A 285 20.76 3.00 -31.58
C GLN A 285 20.04 4.31 -31.93
N TYR A 286 18.71 4.26 -32.07
CA TYR A 286 17.90 5.37 -32.54
C TYR A 286 17.52 6.37 -31.43
N ILE A 287 17.09 5.90 -30.25
CA ILE A 287 16.73 6.80 -29.13
C ILE A 287 17.90 7.18 -28.22
N ALA A 288 19.08 6.58 -28.42
CA ALA A 288 20.15 6.49 -27.44
C ALA A 288 19.70 5.77 -26.16
N LYS A 289 20.49 4.79 -25.72
CA LYS A 289 20.18 4.03 -24.50
C LYS A 289 20.09 4.97 -23.30
N ALA A 290 18.94 4.97 -22.64
CA ALA A 290 18.72 5.69 -21.40
C ALA A 290 18.15 4.73 -20.35
N ASP A 291 18.64 4.83 -19.11
CA ASP A 291 18.29 3.91 -18.02
C ASP A 291 16.81 3.99 -17.59
N TYR A 292 16.11 5.04 -18.01
CA TYR A 292 14.69 5.24 -17.77
C TYR A 292 13.78 4.73 -18.90
N ILE A 293 14.33 4.07 -19.92
CA ILE A 293 13.57 3.50 -21.04
C ILE A 293 13.64 1.97 -20.98
N THR A 294 12.48 1.31 -21.09
CA THR A 294 12.35 -0.14 -21.10
C THR A 294 11.54 -0.60 -22.30
N PHE A 295 11.84 -1.81 -22.79
CA PHE A 295 11.15 -2.43 -23.93
C PHE A 295 10.32 -3.61 -23.48
N THR A 296 9.12 -3.73 -24.02
CA THR A 296 8.25 -4.88 -23.81
C THR A 296 7.75 -5.41 -25.15
N SER A 297 7.63 -6.74 -25.24
CA SER A 297 7.09 -7.40 -26.44
C SER A 297 5.57 -7.43 -26.40
N THR A 298 4.91 -7.10 -27.51
CA THR A 298 3.46 -7.27 -27.70
C THR A 298 3.14 -8.04 -28.98
N ASN A 299 1.97 -8.68 -29.01
CA ASN A 299 1.44 -9.38 -30.20
C ASN A 299 0.43 -8.53 -30.98
N ALA A 300 -0.06 -7.43 -30.39
CA ALA A 300 -1.02 -6.53 -31.01
C ALA A 300 -0.26 -5.41 -31.75
N PHE A 301 -0.57 -5.21 -33.03
CA PHE A 301 -0.09 -4.07 -33.79
C PHE A 301 -1.16 -2.99 -33.78
N TYR A 302 -0.97 -1.96 -32.97
CA TYR A 302 -1.75 -0.74 -33.06
C TYR A 302 -0.94 0.27 -33.87
N VAL A 303 -1.51 0.80 -34.96
CA VAL A 303 -0.90 1.95 -35.65
C VAL A 303 -1.12 3.15 -34.75
N PRO A 304 -0.07 3.80 -34.22
CA PRO A 304 -0.23 5.00 -33.43
C PRO A 304 -0.95 6.06 -34.29
N GLN A 305 -2.18 6.41 -33.92
CA GLN A 305 -2.87 7.54 -34.52
C GLN A 305 -2.26 8.81 -33.91
N THR A 306 -1.88 9.76 -34.78
CA THR A 306 -1.26 11.04 -34.43
C THR A 306 -2.14 11.92 -33.57
#